data_AF-B8CZ85-F1
#
_entry.id   AF-B8CZ85-F1
#
_cell.length_a   1.000
_cell.length_b   1.000
_cell.length_c   1.000
_cell.angle_alpha   90.00
_cell.angle_beta   90.00
_cell.angle_gamma   90.00
#
_symmetry.space_group_name_H-M   'P 1'
#
loop_
_entity.id
_entity.type
_entity.pdbx_description
1 polymer ?
#
loop_
_entity_poly.entity_id
_entity_poly.type
_entity_poly.pdbx_seq_one_letter_code
_entity_poly.pdbx_strand_id
1 'polypeptide(L)'
;MMRGDDVEQVQTFLNQQGYDVTVDGILGPETAGAVRDYQEDKGLSVDGVVGPNTREEIKKDLGIEDVRHEIYFHDTEKVYWTDNTGKIIKSWQASDDIIGGKNREGETRESLPAGEYIATGYMTGINYGRAYGTGYIDTGDSRGRDIHGGGSRLTSKDEVAQDFVNKVGAYAPRQELLPTYGCIRMHNEDVEELCNLISDEGNNIPLHVSETIEINDDKIINYTQ
;
A
#
# COMPACT_ATOMS: atom_id res chain seq x y z
N MET A 1 4.76 0.05 -15.61
CA MET A 1 4.89 0.74 -16.91
C MET A 1 4.58 2.19 -16.63
N MET A 2 5.50 3.13 -16.86
CA MET A 2 5.25 4.56 -16.60
C MET A 2 4.13 5.05 -17.53
N ARG A 3 3.18 5.82 -17.00
CA ARG A 3 2.14 6.48 -17.78
C ARG A 3 2.72 7.77 -18.40
N GLY A 4 2.04 8.34 -19.40
CA GLY A 4 2.53 9.55 -20.12
C GLY A 4 2.93 10.70 -19.17
N ASP A 5 2.11 10.94 -18.14
CA ASP A 5 2.36 11.98 -17.12
C ASP A 5 3.65 11.70 -16.29
N ASP A 6 4.02 10.43 -16.09
CA ASP A 6 5.27 10.07 -15.40
C ASP A 6 6.49 10.32 -16.30
N VAL A 7 6.33 10.16 -17.62
CA VAL A 7 7.41 10.35 -18.60
C VAL A 7 7.71 11.83 -18.79
N GLU A 8 6.70 12.69 -18.87
CA GLU A 8 6.90 14.14 -18.97
C GLU A 8 7.66 14.70 -17.76
N GLN A 9 7.38 14.18 -16.56
CA GLN A 9 8.09 14.56 -15.33
C GLN A 9 9.56 14.14 -15.39
N VAL A 10 9.85 12.92 -15.86
CA VAL A 10 11.23 12.44 -16.06
C VAL A 10 11.96 13.29 -17.09
N GLN A 11 11.34 13.57 -18.25
CA GLN A 11 11.95 14.40 -19.30
C GLN A 11 12.23 15.83 -18.79
N THR A 12 11.30 16.40 -18.02
CA THR A 12 11.49 17.71 -17.38
C THR A 12 12.65 17.68 -16.39
N PHE A 13 12.72 16.66 -15.55
CA PHE A 13 13.83 16.45 -14.61
C PHE A 13 15.17 16.32 -15.34
N LEU A 14 15.26 15.48 -16.37
CA LEU A 14 16.48 15.25 -17.14
C LEU A 14 17.01 16.56 -17.73
N ASN A 15 16.13 17.39 -18.31
CA ASN A 15 16.50 18.73 -18.78
C ASN A 15 17.01 19.64 -17.66
N GLN A 16 16.40 19.60 -16.46
CA GLN A 16 16.88 20.37 -15.30
C GLN A 16 18.28 19.93 -14.85
N GLN A 17 18.62 18.65 -15.01
CA GLN A 17 19.95 18.12 -14.74
C GLN A 17 20.94 18.36 -15.91
N GLY A 18 20.47 18.86 -17.05
CA GLY A 18 21.29 19.20 -18.21
C GLY A 18 21.34 18.13 -19.31
N TYR A 19 20.53 17.06 -19.21
CA TYR A 19 20.37 16.08 -20.28
C TYR A 19 19.26 16.57 -21.23
N ASP A 20 19.67 17.12 -22.38
CA ASP A 20 18.81 17.75 -23.40
C ASP A 20 17.88 16.71 -24.05
N VAL A 21 16.60 16.72 -23.65
CA VAL A 21 15.57 15.82 -24.18
C VAL A 21 14.28 16.56 -24.51
N THR A 22 13.56 16.09 -25.53
CA THR A 22 12.20 16.58 -25.80
C THR A 22 11.22 16.16 -24.70
N VAL A 23 10.42 17.10 -24.17
CA VAL A 23 9.30 16.81 -23.25
C VAL A 23 8.03 16.57 -24.06
N ASP A 24 7.75 15.31 -24.37
CA ASP A 24 6.61 14.88 -25.19
C ASP A 24 5.80 13.72 -24.56
N GLY A 25 6.19 13.28 -23.35
CA GLY A 25 5.55 12.18 -22.64
C GLY A 25 5.84 10.80 -23.23
N ILE A 26 6.77 10.69 -24.18
CA ILE A 26 7.13 9.45 -24.86
C ILE A 26 8.54 9.02 -24.42
N LEU A 27 8.64 7.84 -23.82
CA LEU A 27 9.94 7.25 -23.49
C LEU A 27 10.54 6.63 -24.76
N GLY A 28 11.03 7.49 -25.64
CA GLY A 28 11.71 7.15 -26.88
C GLY A 28 13.20 6.84 -26.67
N PRO A 29 13.92 6.48 -27.75
CA PRO A 29 15.36 6.21 -27.70
C PRO A 29 16.20 7.36 -27.15
N GLU A 30 15.78 8.61 -27.41
CA GLU A 30 16.43 9.83 -26.89
C GLU A 30 16.32 9.91 -25.37
N THR A 31 15.10 9.86 -24.83
CA THR A 31 14.87 9.84 -23.37
C THR A 31 15.56 8.65 -22.71
N ALA A 32 15.50 7.45 -23.32
CA ALA A 32 16.21 6.27 -22.80
C ALA A 32 17.74 6.44 -22.82
N GLY A 33 18.29 7.21 -23.77
CA GLY A 33 19.69 7.60 -23.80
C GLY A 33 20.04 8.50 -22.62
N ALA A 34 19.30 9.59 -22.43
CA ALA A 34 19.49 10.49 -21.30
C ALA A 34 19.32 9.81 -19.93
N VAL A 35 18.41 8.83 -19.81
CA VAL A 35 18.29 8.01 -18.59
C VAL A 35 19.56 7.19 -18.34
N ARG A 36 20.21 6.65 -19.38
CA ARG A 36 21.48 5.92 -19.21
C ARG A 36 22.59 6.84 -18.75
N ASP A 37 22.70 8.02 -19.34
CA ASP A 37 23.71 9.01 -18.96
C ASP A 37 23.50 9.45 -17.50
N TYR A 38 22.26 9.73 -17.11
CA TYR A 38 21.90 10.00 -15.71
C TYR A 38 22.25 8.83 -14.77
N GLN A 39 21.90 7.59 -15.16
CA GLN A 39 22.23 6.40 -14.38
C GLN A 39 23.74 6.23 -14.20
N GLU A 40 24.53 6.50 -15.24
CA GLU A 40 26.00 6.45 -15.19
C GLU A 40 26.55 7.52 -14.24
N ASP A 41 26.10 8.77 -14.36
CA ASP A 41 26.52 9.89 -13.51
C ASP A 41 26.20 9.67 -12.02
N LYS A 42 25.15 8.90 -11.73
CA LYS A 42 24.73 8.55 -10.36
C LYS A 42 25.27 7.20 -9.86
N GLY A 43 26.01 6.46 -10.69
CA GLY A 43 26.55 5.15 -10.32
C GLY A 43 25.48 4.05 -10.14
N LEU A 44 24.37 4.14 -10.89
CA LEU A 44 23.29 3.16 -10.93
C LEU A 44 23.53 2.09 -12.02
N SER A 45 22.67 1.08 -12.07
CA SER A 45 22.64 0.14 -13.20
C SER A 45 22.20 0.86 -14.47
N VAL A 46 23.02 0.82 -15.52
CA VAL A 46 22.82 1.56 -16.77
C VAL A 46 21.99 0.72 -17.76
N ASP A 47 20.68 0.73 -17.60
CA ASP A 47 19.73 0.00 -18.47
C ASP A 47 18.83 0.92 -19.32
N GLY A 48 18.79 2.22 -19.00
CA GLY A 48 17.92 3.20 -19.65
C GLY A 48 16.47 3.09 -19.22
N VAL A 49 16.20 2.36 -18.14
CA VAL A 49 14.87 2.16 -17.56
C VAL A 49 14.78 2.94 -16.26
N VAL A 50 13.78 3.81 -16.14
CA VAL A 50 13.46 4.47 -14.86
C VAL A 50 12.78 3.45 -13.95
N GLY A 51 13.59 2.59 -13.31
CA GLY A 51 13.19 1.64 -12.28
C GLY A 51 13.20 2.27 -10.87
N PRO A 52 12.88 1.49 -9.81
CA PRO A 52 12.80 2.00 -8.43
C PRO A 52 14.06 2.77 -8.00
N ASN A 53 15.25 2.21 -8.20
CA ASN A 53 16.51 2.88 -7.81
C ASN A 53 16.73 4.20 -8.56
N THR A 54 16.40 4.27 -9.85
CA THR A 54 16.48 5.51 -10.62
C THR A 54 15.45 6.53 -10.13
N ARG A 55 14.22 6.11 -9.81
CA ARG A 55 13.21 7.01 -9.21
C ARG A 55 13.66 7.57 -7.87
N GLU A 56 14.22 6.72 -7.00
CA GLU A 56 14.74 7.16 -5.70
C GLU A 56 15.83 8.21 -5.85
N GLU A 57 16.76 8.02 -6.77
CA GLU A 57 17.84 8.99 -6.99
C GLU A 57 17.31 10.31 -7.57
N ILE A 58 16.33 10.24 -8.49
CA ILE A 58 15.62 11.43 -9.00
C ILE A 58 14.96 12.22 -7.87
N LYS A 59 14.29 11.53 -6.93
CA LYS A 59 13.65 12.17 -5.76
C LYS A 59 14.70 12.91 -4.91
N LYS A 60 15.85 12.28 -4.63
CA LYS A 60 16.95 12.91 -3.89
C LYS A 60 17.47 14.16 -4.59
N ASP A 61 17.70 14.10 -5.90
CA ASP A 61 18.21 15.23 -6.70
C ASP A 61 17.22 16.40 -6.79
N LEU A 62 15.92 16.10 -6.79
CA LEU A 62 14.87 17.12 -6.74
C LEU A 62 14.76 17.79 -5.36
N GLY A 63 15.53 17.35 -4.36
CA GLY A 63 15.35 17.78 -2.98
C GLY A 63 13.96 17.46 -2.45
N ILE A 64 13.29 16.47 -3.06
CA ILE A 64 12.13 15.83 -2.45
C ILE A 64 12.73 15.08 -1.28
N GLU A 65 12.69 15.68 -0.09
CA GLU A 65 13.03 14.97 1.14
C GLU A 65 12.28 13.65 1.10
N ASP A 66 12.93 12.58 1.57
CA ASP A 66 12.40 11.23 1.61
C ASP A 66 11.04 11.29 2.34
N VAL A 67 9.95 11.54 1.59
CA VAL A 67 8.59 11.47 2.09
C VAL A 67 8.36 9.99 2.22
N ARG A 68 8.91 9.44 3.29
CA ARG A 68 8.57 8.12 3.76
C ARG A 68 7.15 8.27 4.23
N HIS A 69 6.25 7.70 3.46
CA HIS A 69 4.90 7.62 3.96
C HIS A 69 4.87 6.65 5.12
N GLU A 70 3.88 6.85 5.97
CA GLU A 70 3.61 6.00 7.10
C GLU A 70 2.15 5.58 7.02
N ILE A 71 1.86 4.39 7.52
CA ILE A 71 0.51 3.85 7.60
C ILE A 71 0.11 3.81 9.06
N TYR A 72 -1.08 4.33 9.34
CA TYR A 72 -1.66 4.27 10.69
C TYR A 72 -2.98 3.51 10.65
N PHE A 73 -3.21 2.65 11.64
CA PHE A 73 -4.48 1.97 11.87
C PHE A 73 -4.92 2.12 13.32
N HIS A 74 -6.21 2.40 13.55
CA HIS A 74 -6.80 2.57 14.88
C HIS A 74 -8.27 2.17 14.93
N ASP A 75 -8.65 1.60 16.10
CA ASP A 75 -10.02 1.39 16.61
C ASP A 75 -11.03 0.94 15.57
N THR A 76 -10.71 -0.11 14.83
CA THR A 76 -11.68 -0.80 13.96
C THR A 76 -12.25 0.01 12.80
N GLU A 77 -11.73 1.20 12.48
CA GLU A 77 -12.44 2.10 11.58
C GLU A 77 -11.67 2.53 10.33
N LYS A 78 -10.39 2.88 10.45
CA LYS A 78 -9.67 3.53 9.35
C LYS A 78 -8.19 3.16 9.27
N VAL A 79 -7.74 3.08 8.02
CA VAL A 79 -6.32 3.10 7.66
C VAL A 79 -6.00 4.47 7.07
N TYR A 80 -4.91 5.08 7.53
CA TYR A 80 -4.43 6.38 7.05
C TYR A 80 -3.09 6.20 6.32
N TRP A 81 -2.92 6.93 5.23
CA TRP A 81 -1.65 7.10 4.53
C TRP A 81 -1.20 8.55 4.72
N THR A 82 -0.06 8.72 5.37
CA THR A 82 0.46 10.05 5.74
C THR A 82 1.80 10.33 5.11
N ASP A 83 2.17 11.61 4.99
CA ASP A 83 3.58 11.96 4.84
C ASP A 83 4.35 11.72 6.15
N ASN A 84 5.68 11.88 6.09
CA ASN A 84 6.61 11.72 7.23
C ASN A 84 6.43 12.76 8.34
N THR A 85 5.55 13.75 8.16
CA THR A 85 5.21 14.72 9.21
C THR A 85 3.96 14.32 9.97
N GLY A 86 3.25 13.29 9.52
CA GLY A 86 1.94 12.86 10.02
C GLY A 86 0.76 13.50 9.29
N LYS A 87 0.99 14.27 8.22
CA LYS A 87 -0.12 14.84 7.43
C LYS A 87 -0.82 13.73 6.66
N ILE A 88 -2.11 13.58 6.87
CA ILE A 88 -3.00 12.63 6.22
C ILE A 88 -3.20 13.05 4.76
N ILE A 89 -2.75 12.18 3.86
CA ILE A 89 -2.93 12.35 2.42
C ILE A 89 -4.18 11.60 1.97
N LYS A 90 -4.38 10.38 2.49
CA LYS A 90 -5.56 9.54 2.21
C LYS A 90 -5.98 8.75 3.45
N SER A 91 -7.25 8.34 3.46
CA SER A 91 -7.78 7.40 4.45
C SER A 91 -8.84 6.52 3.83
N TRP A 92 -8.93 5.29 4.30
CA TRP A 92 -9.89 4.29 3.84
C TRP A 92 -10.57 3.63 5.02
N GLN A 93 -11.79 3.13 4.80
CA GLN A 93 -12.48 2.33 5.81
C GLN A 93 -11.80 0.98 5.97
N ALA A 94 -11.67 0.55 7.21
CA ALA A 94 -11.15 -0.75 7.59
C ALA A 94 -11.91 -1.29 8.81
N SER A 95 -11.72 -2.56 9.15
CA SER A 95 -12.24 -3.16 10.36
C SER A 95 -11.35 -4.31 10.80
N ASP A 96 -11.03 -4.39 12.08
CA ASP A 96 -10.36 -5.53 12.71
C ASP A 96 -11.33 -6.38 13.56
N ASP A 97 -12.64 -6.27 13.31
CA ASP A 97 -13.64 -7.11 14.00
C ASP A 97 -13.25 -8.59 13.93
N ILE A 98 -13.34 -9.28 15.07
CA ILE A 98 -12.86 -10.65 15.20
C ILE A 98 -13.98 -11.69 15.33
N ILE A 99 -13.76 -12.83 14.68
CA ILE A 99 -14.43 -14.08 15.03
C ILE A 99 -13.65 -14.69 16.21
N GLY A 100 -14.25 -14.60 17.40
CA GLY A 100 -13.68 -15.13 18.63
C GLY A 100 -13.37 -16.64 18.58
N GLY A 101 -12.64 -17.11 19.60
CA GLY A 101 -12.23 -18.51 19.76
C GLY A 101 -10.71 -18.66 19.85
N LYS A 102 -10.22 -19.82 19.44
CA LYS A 102 -8.79 -20.17 19.48
C LYS A 102 -8.23 -20.53 18.11
N ASN A 103 -6.94 -20.28 17.87
CA ASN A 103 -6.23 -20.78 16.69
C ASN A 103 -5.87 -22.27 16.84
N ARG A 104 -5.14 -22.84 15.87
CA ARG A 104 -4.80 -24.28 15.85
C ARG A 104 -3.83 -24.66 16.96
N GLU A 105 -3.10 -23.67 17.45
CA GLU A 105 -2.11 -23.71 18.51
C GLU A 105 -2.75 -23.58 19.90
N GLY A 106 -4.06 -23.27 19.97
CA GLY A 106 -4.83 -23.16 21.21
C GLY A 106 -4.79 -21.78 21.87
N GLU A 107 -4.20 -20.80 21.21
CA GLU A 107 -4.10 -19.40 21.63
C GLU A 107 -5.41 -18.68 21.34
N THR A 108 -5.78 -17.70 22.18
CA THR A 108 -6.93 -16.86 21.94
C THR A 108 -6.75 -16.06 20.65
N ARG A 109 -7.81 -15.95 19.86
CA ARG A 109 -7.84 -15.06 18.69
C ARG A 109 -8.06 -13.62 19.14
N GLU A 110 -7.29 -12.73 18.53
CA GLU A 110 -7.28 -11.29 18.74
C GLU A 110 -6.85 -10.64 17.43
N SER A 111 -7.15 -9.35 17.28
CA SER A 111 -6.70 -8.53 16.16
C SER A 111 -5.17 -8.42 16.10
N LEU A 112 -4.67 -7.78 15.05
CA LEU A 112 -3.28 -7.32 15.02
C LEU A 112 -3.06 -6.38 16.23
N PRO A 113 -2.15 -6.67 17.17
CA PRO A 113 -1.95 -5.89 18.37
C PRO A 113 -1.36 -4.54 18.04
N ALA A 114 -1.64 -3.56 18.89
CA ALA A 114 -0.95 -2.29 18.84
C ALA A 114 0.57 -2.48 18.90
N GLY A 115 1.29 -1.70 18.08
CA GLY A 115 2.71 -1.87 17.85
C GLY A 115 3.16 -1.42 16.45
N GLU A 116 4.46 -1.65 16.22
CA GLU A 116 5.18 -1.25 15.02
C GLU A 116 5.39 -2.44 14.08
N TYR A 117 5.01 -2.26 12.82
CA TYR A 117 5.07 -3.28 11.79
C TYR A 117 5.63 -2.70 10.50
N ILE A 118 5.88 -3.59 9.53
CA ILE A 118 6.34 -3.20 8.20
C ILE A 118 5.33 -3.74 7.20
N ALA A 119 4.73 -2.85 6.43
CA ALA A 119 3.74 -3.16 5.42
C ALA A 119 4.40 -3.43 4.05
N THR A 120 4.11 -4.60 3.49
CA THR A 120 4.51 -4.98 2.12
C THR A 120 3.27 -5.34 1.32
N GLY A 121 3.02 -4.60 0.24
CA GLY A 121 1.80 -4.69 -0.56
C GLY A 121 1.93 -5.67 -1.72
N TYR A 122 0.89 -6.46 -1.94
CA TYR A 122 0.82 -7.44 -3.01
C TYR A 122 -0.54 -7.37 -3.69
N MET A 123 -0.53 -7.10 -5.00
CA MET A 123 -1.70 -7.32 -5.84
C MET A 123 -1.89 -8.83 -6.00
N THR A 124 -2.97 -9.35 -5.42
CA THR A 124 -3.20 -10.80 -5.44
C THR A 124 -3.72 -11.24 -6.79
N GLY A 125 -4.46 -10.39 -7.50
CA GLY A 125 -5.15 -10.77 -8.74
C GLY A 125 -5.99 -12.04 -8.56
N ILE A 126 -6.50 -12.28 -7.34
CA ILE A 126 -7.22 -13.50 -6.89
C ILE A 126 -6.31 -14.70 -6.52
N ASN A 127 -4.99 -14.62 -6.75
CA ASN A 127 -4.03 -15.74 -6.56
C ASN A 127 -3.50 -15.94 -5.13
N TYR A 128 -3.46 -14.90 -4.27
CA TYR A 128 -2.93 -14.99 -2.90
C TYR A 128 -3.94 -15.63 -1.91
N GLY A 129 -4.58 -16.71 -2.35
CA GLY A 129 -5.62 -17.41 -1.60
C GLY A 129 -7.01 -16.83 -1.82
N ARG A 130 -7.96 -17.73 -2.08
CA ARG A 130 -9.39 -17.44 -2.31
C ARG A 130 -10.07 -16.53 -1.28
N ALA A 131 -9.46 -16.32 -0.10
CA ALA A 131 -10.05 -15.66 1.07
C ALA A 131 -9.71 -14.17 1.21
N TYR A 132 -8.63 -13.69 0.59
CA TYR A 132 -8.00 -12.40 0.91
C TYR A 132 -8.29 -11.30 -0.12
N GLY A 133 -9.27 -11.52 -0.99
CA GLY A 133 -9.65 -10.54 -2.00
C GLY A 133 -8.60 -10.32 -3.07
N THR A 134 -8.50 -9.11 -3.57
CA THR A 134 -7.68 -8.72 -4.74
C THR A 134 -6.39 -7.96 -4.38
N GLY A 135 -6.27 -7.47 -3.14
CA GLY A 135 -5.06 -6.89 -2.57
C GLY A 135 -4.80 -7.44 -1.16
N TYR A 136 -3.52 -7.57 -0.81
CA TYR A 136 -3.05 -8.13 0.45
C TYR A 136 -1.78 -7.41 0.88
N ILE A 137 -1.69 -7.03 2.15
CA ILE A 137 -0.55 -6.34 2.74
C ILE A 137 -0.05 -7.19 3.91
N ASP A 138 1.14 -7.75 3.74
CA ASP A 138 1.86 -8.50 4.77
C ASP A 138 2.42 -7.51 5.79
N THR A 139 2.15 -7.75 7.08
CA THR A 139 2.61 -6.91 8.20
C THR A 139 3.87 -7.45 8.85
N GLY A 140 4.28 -8.68 8.51
CA GLY A 140 5.35 -9.41 9.18
C GLY A 140 4.94 -9.99 10.54
N ASP A 141 3.67 -9.88 10.95
CA ASP A 141 3.19 -10.47 12.20
C ASP A 141 3.36 -11.99 12.19
N SER A 142 3.98 -12.52 13.25
CA SER A 142 4.28 -13.95 13.37
C SER A 142 3.07 -14.88 13.32
N ARG A 143 1.86 -14.36 13.60
CA ARG A 143 0.60 -15.11 13.54
C ARG A 143 -0.13 -14.93 12.20
N GLY A 144 0.44 -14.18 11.24
CA GLY A 144 -0.14 -13.89 9.93
C GLY A 144 -1.39 -13.02 10.01
N ARG A 145 -1.35 -12.00 10.88
CA ARG A 145 -2.40 -10.99 11.00
C ARG A 145 -2.09 -9.82 10.09
N ASP A 146 -2.73 -9.83 8.92
CA ASP A 146 -2.40 -8.95 7.81
C ASP A 146 -3.53 -7.98 7.47
N ILE A 147 -3.32 -7.11 6.48
CA ILE A 147 -4.38 -6.24 5.95
C ILE A 147 -4.84 -6.78 4.60
N HIS A 148 -6.14 -6.94 4.38
CA HIS A 148 -6.61 -7.53 3.12
C HIS A 148 -8.06 -7.18 2.75
N GLY A 149 -8.39 -7.43 1.48
CA GLY A 149 -9.73 -7.25 0.91
C GLY A 149 -10.67 -8.42 1.22
N GLY A 150 -11.88 -8.42 0.65
CA GLY A 150 -12.85 -9.52 0.78
C GLY A 150 -12.80 -10.54 -0.37
N GLY A 151 -12.82 -11.83 -0.04
CA GLY A 151 -12.70 -12.93 -1.02
C GLY A 151 -13.85 -13.95 -0.98
N SER A 152 -13.78 -14.99 -1.80
CA SER A 152 -14.78 -16.08 -1.90
C SER A 152 -14.98 -16.94 -0.64
N ARG A 153 -14.22 -16.68 0.43
CA ARG A 153 -14.40 -17.29 1.76
C ARG A 153 -14.90 -16.32 2.82
N LEU A 154 -15.43 -15.14 2.43
CA LEU A 154 -16.30 -14.34 3.29
C LEU A 154 -17.26 -15.30 3.98
N THR A 155 -17.03 -15.41 5.28
CA THR A 155 -17.32 -16.53 6.19
C THR A 155 -18.13 -17.69 5.57
N SER A 156 -17.46 -18.79 5.20
CA SER A 156 -18.08 -20.06 4.74
C SER A 156 -19.14 -20.67 5.68
N LYS A 157 -19.42 -20.03 6.83
CA LYS A 157 -20.36 -20.47 7.87
C LYS A 157 -21.46 -19.44 8.17
N ASP A 158 -21.39 -18.25 7.60
CA ASP A 158 -22.42 -17.23 7.77
C ASP A 158 -23.29 -17.21 6.52
N GLU A 159 -24.52 -17.68 6.66
CA GLU A 159 -25.48 -17.73 5.55
C GLU A 159 -25.76 -16.33 4.98
N VAL A 160 -25.68 -15.29 5.81
CA VAL A 160 -25.87 -13.89 5.39
C VAL A 160 -24.70 -13.43 4.53
N ALA A 161 -23.46 -13.73 4.94
CA ALA A 161 -22.27 -13.43 4.15
C ALA A 161 -22.27 -14.17 2.81
N GLN A 162 -22.73 -15.43 2.79
CA GLN A 162 -22.81 -16.22 1.56
C GLN A 162 -23.88 -15.69 0.61
N ASP A 163 -25.05 -15.28 1.11
CA ASP A 163 -26.07 -14.64 0.27
C ASP A 163 -25.57 -13.32 -0.35
N PHE A 164 -24.84 -12.51 0.42
CA PHE A 164 -24.19 -11.29 -0.11
C PHE A 164 -23.13 -11.61 -1.17
N VAL A 165 -22.23 -12.57 -0.92
CA VAL A 165 -21.21 -13.03 -1.88
C VAL A 165 -21.84 -13.52 -3.17
N ASN A 166 -22.95 -14.26 -3.09
CA ASN A 166 -23.67 -14.77 -4.25
C ASN A 166 -24.35 -13.66 -5.05
N LYS A 167 -24.75 -12.55 -4.41
CA LYS A 167 -25.41 -11.40 -5.05
C LYS A 167 -24.44 -10.40 -5.65
N VAL A 168 -23.38 -10.04 -4.92
CA VAL A 168 -22.46 -8.94 -5.27
C VAL A 168 -21.19 -9.46 -5.94
N GLY A 169 -20.83 -10.71 -5.68
CA GLY A 169 -19.60 -11.34 -6.17
C GLY A 169 -18.52 -11.38 -5.10
N ALA A 170 -17.80 -12.51 -5.05
CA ALA A 170 -16.75 -12.81 -4.09
C ALA A 170 -15.56 -11.84 -4.09
N TYR A 171 -15.40 -11.04 -5.13
CA TYR A 171 -14.27 -10.11 -5.34
C TYR A 171 -14.77 -8.73 -5.76
N ALA A 172 -15.99 -8.37 -5.35
CA ALA A 172 -16.52 -7.06 -5.68
C ALA A 172 -15.65 -5.94 -5.08
N PRO A 173 -15.49 -4.78 -5.76
CA PRO A 173 -14.71 -3.66 -5.26
C PRO A 173 -15.10 -3.26 -3.82
N ARG A 174 -16.42 -3.20 -3.56
CA ARG A 174 -17.02 -2.94 -2.25
C ARG A 174 -17.78 -4.17 -1.77
N GLN A 175 -17.43 -4.64 -0.58
CA GLN A 175 -18.11 -5.71 0.14
C GLN A 175 -18.30 -5.29 1.59
N GLU A 176 -19.22 -5.91 2.32
CA GLU A 176 -19.31 -5.69 3.76
C GLU A 176 -17.97 -6.04 4.45
N LEU A 177 -17.56 -5.22 5.42
CA LEU A 177 -16.35 -5.42 6.22
C LEU A 177 -16.60 -6.48 7.29
N LEU A 178 -16.76 -7.73 6.86
CA LEU A 178 -17.08 -8.82 7.76
C LEU A 178 -15.90 -9.19 8.68
N PRO A 179 -16.18 -9.65 9.91
CA PRO A 179 -15.16 -10.04 10.87
C PRO A 179 -14.17 -11.07 10.32
N THR A 180 -12.93 -10.99 10.77
CA THR A 180 -11.82 -11.87 10.37
C THR A 180 -11.40 -12.78 11.52
N TYR A 181 -10.36 -13.60 11.31
CA TYR A 181 -9.75 -14.39 12.39
C TYR A 181 -8.59 -13.66 13.10
N GLY A 182 -8.46 -12.34 12.92
CA GLY A 182 -7.44 -11.49 13.52
C GLY A 182 -6.76 -10.49 12.56
N CYS A 183 -7.12 -10.51 11.28
CA CYS A 183 -6.63 -9.60 10.24
C CYS A 183 -7.44 -8.30 10.19
N ILE A 184 -6.86 -7.25 9.61
CA ILE A 184 -7.57 -6.01 9.30
C ILE A 184 -8.21 -6.17 7.92
N ARG A 185 -9.53 -6.00 7.84
CA ARG A 185 -10.31 -6.03 6.60
C ARG A 185 -10.43 -4.64 6.00
N MET A 186 -10.22 -4.54 4.70
CA MET A 186 -10.56 -3.36 3.88
C MET A 186 -11.48 -3.77 2.72
N HIS A 187 -12.05 -2.80 2.02
CA HIS A 187 -12.67 -3.06 0.72
C HIS A 187 -11.60 -3.41 -0.32
N ASN A 188 -11.99 -4.19 -1.35
CA ASN A 188 -11.05 -4.65 -2.38
C ASN A 188 -10.43 -3.48 -3.16
N GLU A 189 -11.22 -2.50 -3.62
CA GLU A 189 -10.65 -1.35 -4.34
C GLU A 189 -9.73 -0.49 -3.47
N ASP A 190 -10.05 -0.36 -2.19
CA ASP A 190 -9.28 0.45 -1.24
C ASP A 190 -7.94 -0.22 -0.91
N VAL A 191 -7.93 -1.54 -0.67
CA VAL A 191 -6.68 -2.27 -0.42
C VAL A 191 -5.83 -2.40 -1.68
N GLU A 192 -6.44 -2.49 -2.87
CA GLU A 192 -5.70 -2.45 -4.14
C GLU A 192 -5.00 -1.11 -4.31
N GLU A 193 -5.68 0.00 -4.04
CA GLU A 193 -5.08 1.33 -4.08
C GLU A 193 -3.90 1.43 -3.11
N LEU A 194 -4.09 1.02 -1.86
CA LEU A 194 -3.02 1.04 -0.85
C LEU A 194 -1.85 0.11 -1.23
N CYS A 195 -2.11 -1.08 -1.78
CA CYS A 195 -1.06 -1.96 -2.29
C CYS A 195 -0.22 -1.31 -3.40
N ASN A 196 -0.87 -0.58 -4.31
CA ASN A 196 -0.16 0.15 -5.37
C ASN A 196 0.70 1.27 -4.78
N LEU A 197 0.17 2.06 -3.83
CA LEU A 197 0.96 3.09 -3.14
C LEU A 197 2.20 2.50 -2.46
N ILE A 198 2.02 1.44 -1.66
CA ILE A 198 3.12 0.74 -0.99
C ILE A 198 4.14 0.20 -2.00
N SER A 199 3.67 -0.41 -3.10
CA SER A 199 4.55 -0.99 -4.12
C SER A 199 5.32 0.06 -4.92
N ASP A 200 4.67 1.18 -5.23
CA ASP A 200 5.28 2.31 -5.95
C ASP A 200 6.40 2.98 -5.13
N GLU A 201 6.35 2.83 -3.79
CA GLU A 201 7.41 3.25 -2.86
C GLU A 201 8.43 2.16 -2.55
N GLY A 202 8.38 1.01 -3.24
CA GLY A 202 9.35 -0.07 -3.06
C GLY A 202 9.05 -1.00 -1.89
N ASN A 203 7.84 -0.94 -1.32
CA ASN A 203 7.40 -1.66 -0.13
C ASN A 203 8.16 -1.30 1.16
N ASN A 204 7.89 -2.06 2.24
CA ASN A 204 8.48 -1.90 3.55
C ASN A 204 8.11 -0.56 4.23
N ILE A 205 6.84 -0.20 4.13
CA ILE A 205 6.32 1.05 4.69
C ILE A 205 6.05 0.86 6.18
N PRO A 206 6.47 1.78 7.06
CA PRO A 206 6.13 1.72 8.48
C PRO A 206 4.61 1.65 8.68
N LEU A 207 4.18 0.70 9.52
CA LEU A 207 2.78 0.52 9.91
C LEU A 207 2.65 0.64 11.42
N HIS A 208 1.92 1.66 11.85
CA HIS A 208 1.61 1.96 13.25
C HIS A 208 0.21 1.47 13.57
N VAL A 209 0.11 0.33 14.26
CA VAL A 209 -1.16 -0.15 14.82
C VAL A 209 -1.30 0.49 16.19
N SER A 210 -2.31 1.32 16.39
CA SER A 210 -2.39 2.21 17.54
C SER A 210 -3.62 1.97 18.40
N GLU A 211 -3.45 1.96 19.72
CA GLU A 211 -4.57 1.96 20.68
C GLU A 211 -5.34 3.28 20.64
N THR A 212 -4.66 4.41 20.39
CA THR A 212 -5.28 5.72 20.22
C THR A 212 -4.60 6.49 19.09
N ILE A 213 -5.37 7.31 18.36
CA ILE A 213 -4.84 8.31 17.42
C ILE A 213 -5.52 9.66 17.72
N GLU A 214 -4.71 10.71 17.87
CA GLU A 214 -5.17 12.09 17.96
C GLU A 214 -4.91 12.82 16.63
N ILE A 215 -5.98 13.34 16.04
CA ILE A 215 -5.94 14.07 14.77
C ILE A 215 -6.32 15.52 15.01
N ASN A 216 -5.49 16.44 14.50
CA ASN A 216 -5.80 17.86 14.43
C ASN A 216 -5.80 18.28 12.96
N ASP A 217 -6.95 18.77 12.49
CA ASP A 217 -7.24 19.02 11.07
C ASP A 217 -6.96 17.77 10.19
N ASP A 218 -5.95 17.83 9.34
CA ASP A 218 -5.50 16.77 8.44
C ASP A 218 -4.21 16.11 8.93
N LYS A 219 -3.88 16.20 10.23
CA LYS A 219 -2.61 15.74 10.76
C LYS A 219 -2.75 14.83 11.97
N ILE A 220 -2.12 13.68 11.93
CA ILE A 220 -1.88 12.84 13.11
C ILE A 220 -0.83 13.56 13.97
N ILE A 221 -1.23 13.97 15.18
CA ILE A 221 -0.37 14.71 16.10
C ILE A 221 0.10 13.87 17.29
N ASN A 222 -0.59 12.75 17.57
CA ASN A 222 -0.22 11.81 18.62
C ASN A 222 -0.85 10.44 18.37
N TYR A 223 -0.21 9.37 18.85
CA TYR A 223 -0.75 8.02 18.85
C TYR A 223 -0.11 7.19 19.97
N THR A 224 -0.77 6.11 20.38
CA THR A 224 -0.24 5.18 21.41
C THR A 224 -0.20 3.75 20.90
N GLN A 225 0.79 3.00 21.38
CA GLN A 225 0.92 1.55 21.19
C GLN A 225 0.55 0.81 22.47
#